data_AF-A0AAW0KWP1-F1
#
_entry.id   AF-A0AAW0KWP1-F1
#
_cell.length_a   1.000
_cell.length_b   1.000
_cell.length_c   1.000
_cell.angle_alpha   90.00
_cell.angle_beta   90.00
_cell.angle_gamma   90.00
#
_symmetry.space_group_name_H-M   'P 1'
#
loop_
_entity.id
_entity.type
_entity.pdbx_description
1 polymer ?
#
loop_
_entity_poly.entity_id
_entity_poly.type
_entity_poly.pdbx_seq_one_letter_code
_entity_poly.pdbx_strand_id
1 'polypeptide(L)'
;MPLHLANFTENSNAACLANKIADQLKNVTCKNAFHYSSTPGTKPNITDFDKLLDDCDIKENHSVQGVILPVCEPEINLSLMTDNYTITTTSQYAKYLKDSNYTGIGIGSKDNWMVVVLSTNTSAGNFSHAASLIANFSMRNYLVALFIGFLVVSMS
;
A
#
# COMPACT_ATOMS: atom_id res chain seq x y z
N MET A 1 10.28 -12.65 -18.23
CA MET A 1 10.09 -13.95 -17.55
C MET A 1 8.67 -13.96 -16.98
N PRO A 2 7.87 -15.01 -17.18
CA PRO A 2 6.50 -15.06 -16.69
C PRO A 2 6.46 -15.13 -15.15
N LEU A 3 5.66 -14.26 -14.53
CA LEU A 3 5.31 -14.29 -13.11
C LEU A 3 4.07 -15.17 -12.92
N HIS A 4 4.12 -16.23 -12.10
CA HIS A 4 2.93 -16.95 -11.64
C HIS A 4 2.39 -16.32 -10.34
N LEU A 5 1.19 -15.74 -10.38
CA LEU A 5 0.57 -15.15 -9.17
C LEU A 5 0.05 -16.16 -8.16
N ALA A 6 -0.10 -17.43 -8.56
CA ALA A 6 -0.64 -18.48 -7.69
C ALA A 6 0.16 -18.66 -6.37
N ASN A 7 1.38 -18.11 -6.29
CA ASN A 7 2.22 -18.16 -5.10
C ASN A 7 2.02 -16.99 -4.12
N PHE A 8 1.20 -15.99 -4.47
CA PHE A 8 0.99 -14.79 -3.65
C PHE A 8 -0.44 -14.70 -3.13
N THR A 9 -0.58 -14.24 -1.90
CA THR A 9 -1.88 -13.85 -1.32
C THR A 9 -2.18 -12.41 -1.74
N GLU A 10 -3.42 -12.12 -2.13
CA GLU A 10 -3.81 -10.74 -2.42
C GLU A 10 -3.68 -9.87 -1.16
N ASN A 11 -3.08 -8.68 -1.32
CA ASN A 11 -2.97 -7.68 -0.26
C ASN A 11 -3.64 -6.38 -0.73
N SER A 12 -4.79 -6.07 -0.13
CA SER A 12 -5.63 -4.92 -0.51
C SER A 12 -4.92 -3.58 -0.32
N ASN A 13 -4.10 -3.44 0.73
CA ASN A 13 -3.37 -2.21 1.01
C ASN A 13 -2.22 -2.02 0.02
N ALA A 14 -1.51 -3.11 -0.31
CA ALA A 14 -0.52 -3.11 -1.38
C ALA A 14 -1.16 -2.77 -2.74
N ALA A 15 -2.37 -3.27 -3.02
CA ALA A 15 -3.10 -2.96 -4.24
C ALA A 15 -3.58 -1.49 -4.26
N CYS A 16 -4.05 -0.95 -3.14
CA CYS A 16 -4.36 0.47 -3.00
C CYS A 16 -3.14 1.33 -3.32
N LEU A 17 -2.00 1.03 -2.69
CA LEU A 17 -0.75 1.77 -2.91
C LEU A 17 -0.31 1.68 -4.37
N ALA A 18 -0.37 0.49 -4.97
CA ALA A 18 -0.04 0.28 -6.37
C ALA A 18 -0.91 1.14 -7.31
N ASN A 19 -2.22 1.22 -7.05
CA ASN A 19 -3.14 2.05 -7.82
C ASN A 19 -2.85 3.55 -7.67
N LYS A 20 -2.58 4.02 -6.45
CA LYS A 20 -2.22 5.42 -6.19
C LYS A 20 -0.93 5.82 -6.89
N ILE A 21 0.08 4.97 -6.86
CA ILE A 21 1.35 5.21 -7.57
C ILE A 21 1.13 5.22 -9.08
N ALA A 22 0.39 4.25 -9.63
CA ALA A 22 0.08 4.23 -11.06
C ALA A 22 -0.64 5.51 -11.49
N ASP A 23 -1.61 5.99 -10.70
CA ASP A 23 -2.33 7.23 -11.00
C ASP A 23 -1.43 8.48 -10.94
N GLN A 24 -0.46 8.51 -10.03
CA GLN A 24 0.54 9.60 -10.00
C GLN A 24 1.49 9.56 -11.21
N LEU A 25 1.89 8.36 -11.64
CA LEU A 25 2.84 8.21 -12.74
C LEU A 25 2.19 8.31 -14.12
N LYS A 26 0.86 8.28 -14.24
CA LYS A 26 0.13 8.23 -15.52
C LYS A 26 0.55 9.28 -16.56
N ASN A 27 0.93 10.48 -16.12
CA ASN A 27 1.37 11.58 -16.99
C ASN A 27 2.90 11.67 -17.13
N VAL A 28 3.65 10.81 -16.44
CA VAL A 28 5.10 10.71 -16.50
C VAL A 28 5.49 9.83 -17.69
N THR A 29 6.46 10.28 -18.48
CA THR A 29 6.99 9.48 -19.59
C THR A 29 7.63 8.19 -19.07
N CYS A 30 7.49 7.07 -19.79
CA CYS A 30 8.11 5.78 -19.41
C CYS A 30 9.65 5.76 -19.31
N LYS A 31 10.33 6.89 -19.55
CA LYS A 31 11.78 7.00 -19.41
C LYS A 31 12.17 6.68 -17.97
N ASN A 32 13.03 5.68 -17.80
CA ASN A 32 13.57 5.25 -16.51
C ASN A 32 12.51 4.83 -15.48
N ALA A 33 11.51 4.03 -15.88
CA ALA A 33 10.50 3.49 -14.94
C ALA A 33 11.11 2.89 -13.66
N PHE A 34 12.27 2.25 -13.77
CA PHE A 34 13.01 1.69 -12.63
C PHE A 34 13.41 2.73 -11.57
N HIS A 35 13.53 4.01 -11.92
CA HIS A 35 13.84 5.09 -10.98
C HIS A 35 12.74 5.29 -9.91
N TYR A 36 11.52 4.80 -10.19
CA TYR A 36 10.40 4.81 -9.25
C TYR A 36 10.33 3.53 -8.40
N SER A 37 11.23 2.57 -8.62
CA SER A 37 11.28 1.36 -7.81
C SER A 37 11.77 1.63 -6.39
N SER A 38 11.37 0.77 -5.46
CA SER A 38 11.85 0.81 -4.08
C SER A 38 12.18 -0.59 -3.62
N THR A 39 13.33 -0.74 -2.97
CA THR A 39 13.72 -1.98 -2.29
C THR A 39 13.42 -1.88 -0.80
N PRO A 40 13.48 -2.99 -0.04
CA PRO A 40 13.25 -2.93 1.39
C PRO A 40 14.28 -2.00 2.04
N GLY A 41 13.84 -1.15 2.98
CA GLY A 41 14.71 -0.17 3.64
C GLY A 41 14.84 1.17 2.91
N THR A 42 14.29 1.31 1.70
CA THR A 42 14.38 2.54 0.90
C THR A 42 13.02 3.20 0.70
N LYS A 43 13.03 4.51 0.40
CA LYS A 43 11.84 5.27 0.01
C LYS A 43 11.86 5.45 -1.50
N PRO A 44 10.76 5.19 -2.22
CA PRO A 44 10.69 5.42 -3.65
C PRO A 44 10.81 6.90 -3.98
N ASN A 45 11.34 7.22 -5.16
CA ASN A 45 11.30 8.58 -5.71
C ASN A 45 9.92 8.91 -6.30
N ILE A 46 8.90 8.88 -5.47
CA ILE A 46 7.51 9.17 -5.79
C ILE A 46 7.09 10.39 -4.98
N THR A 47 6.54 11.40 -5.65
CA THR A 47 6.11 12.64 -5.00
C THR A 47 4.97 12.36 -4.02
N ASP A 48 5.02 12.99 -2.84
CA ASP A 48 4.01 12.81 -1.79
C ASP A 48 3.78 11.35 -1.38
N PHE A 49 4.83 10.51 -1.41
CA PHE A 49 4.71 9.08 -1.10
C PHE A 49 4.07 8.81 0.28
N ASP A 50 4.37 9.61 1.30
CA ASP A 50 3.79 9.43 2.63
C ASP A 50 2.27 9.65 2.62
N LYS A 51 1.79 10.59 1.79
CA LYS A 51 0.35 10.80 1.59
C LYS A 51 -0.30 9.62 0.88
N LEU A 52 0.40 8.95 -0.02
CA LEU A 52 -0.11 7.73 -0.66
C LEU A 52 -0.24 6.56 0.33
N LEU A 53 0.66 6.50 1.32
CA LEU A 53 0.57 5.51 2.41
C LEU A 53 -0.67 5.81 3.28
N ASP A 54 -0.85 7.07 3.67
CA ASP A 54 -2.00 7.54 4.46
C ASP A 54 -3.35 7.30 3.76
N ASP A 55 -3.43 7.64 2.46
CA ASP A 55 -4.60 7.39 1.60
C ASP A 55 -5.00 5.90 1.50
N CYS A 56 -4.08 4.99 1.86
CA CYS A 56 -4.27 3.53 1.84
C CYS A 56 -4.25 2.92 3.26
N ASP A 57 -4.37 3.76 4.29
CA ASP A 57 -4.35 3.37 5.71
C ASP A 57 -3.08 2.59 6.13
N ILE A 58 -1.97 2.78 5.41
CA ILE A 58 -0.69 2.12 5.69
C ILE A 58 0.06 2.94 6.72
N LYS A 59 0.46 2.32 7.84
CA LYS A 59 1.26 3.00 8.87
C LYS A 59 2.52 3.64 8.26
N GLU A 60 2.70 4.93 8.54
CA GLU A 60 3.88 5.67 8.12
C GLU A 60 5.14 4.99 8.67
N ASN A 61 5.95 4.46 7.76
CA ASN A 61 7.25 3.90 8.07
C ASN A 61 8.26 4.64 7.20
N HIS A 62 9.32 5.18 7.80
CA HIS A 62 10.41 5.88 7.10
C HIS A 62 11.10 5.01 6.02
N SER A 63 10.81 3.71 5.98
CA SER A 63 11.26 2.78 4.96
C SER A 63 10.15 1.83 4.51
N VAL A 64 10.07 1.54 3.22
CA VAL A 64 9.22 0.46 2.71
C VAL A 64 9.88 -0.86 3.11
N GLN A 65 9.17 -1.77 3.78
CA GLN A 65 9.70 -3.12 4.07
C GLN A 65 9.26 -4.18 3.05
N GLY A 66 8.37 -3.79 2.13
CA GLY A 66 8.09 -4.51 0.89
C GLY A 66 8.94 -4.00 -0.29
N VAL A 67 8.51 -4.32 -1.51
CA VAL A 67 9.15 -3.86 -2.75
C VAL A 67 8.11 -3.23 -3.65
N ILE A 68 8.48 -2.12 -4.29
CA ILE A 68 7.64 -1.42 -5.28
C ILE A 68 8.31 -1.55 -6.64
N LEU A 69 7.59 -2.14 -7.58
CA LEU A 69 8.07 -2.58 -8.89
C LEU A 69 7.21 -1.96 -10.00
N PRO A 70 7.48 -0.70 -10.38
CA PRO A 70 6.80 -0.06 -11.49
C PRO A 70 7.33 -0.59 -12.82
N VAL A 71 6.41 -0.82 -13.74
CA VAL A 71 6.62 -1.22 -15.14
C VAL A 71 5.90 -0.18 -15.99
N CYS A 72 6.57 0.33 -17.01
CA CYS A 72 5.96 1.25 -17.97
C CYS A 72 6.18 0.69 -19.37
N GLU A 73 5.15 0.10 -19.95
CA GLU A 73 5.21 -0.54 -21.26
C GLU A 73 3.86 -0.32 -21.96
N PRO A 74 3.84 0.14 -23.21
CA PRO A 74 2.58 0.33 -23.95
C PRO A 74 1.85 -0.99 -24.26
N GLU A 75 2.51 -2.14 -24.11
CA GLU A 75 1.93 -3.48 -24.33
C GLU A 75 2.11 -4.39 -23.11
N ILE A 76 1.64 -3.97 -21.93
CA ILE A 76 1.49 -4.89 -20.81
C ILE A 76 0.31 -5.83 -21.10
N ASN A 77 0.58 -6.92 -21.82
CA ASN A 77 -0.39 -7.97 -22.11
C ASN A 77 -0.66 -8.79 -20.85
N LEU A 78 -1.67 -8.36 -20.11
CA LEU A 78 -2.23 -9.10 -19.00
C LEU A 78 -3.20 -10.15 -19.53
N SER A 79 -2.68 -11.30 -19.92
CA SER A 79 -3.55 -12.40 -20.35
C SER A 79 -4.18 -13.07 -19.13
N LEU A 80 -5.43 -12.72 -18.85
CA LEU A 80 -6.30 -13.32 -17.82
C LEU A 80 -6.90 -14.64 -18.32
N MET A 81 -6.11 -15.51 -18.94
CA MET A 81 -6.60 -16.84 -19.34
C MET A 81 -6.30 -17.84 -18.24
N THR A 82 -7.34 -18.12 -17.44
CA THR A 82 -7.49 -19.23 -16.47
C THR A 82 -6.49 -19.28 -15.31
N ASP A 83 -6.94 -18.86 -14.11
CA ASP A 83 -6.42 -19.10 -12.73
C ASP A 83 -4.91 -18.94 -12.44
N ASN A 84 -4.11 -18.65 -13.47
CA ASN A 84 -2.67 -18.47 -13.44
C ASN A 84 -2.34 -17.21 -14.23
N TYR A 85 -2.35 -16.09 -13.52
CA TYR A 85 -1.93 -14.83 -14.10
C TYR A 85 -0.44 -14.90 -14.47
N THR A 86 -0.13 -14.42 -15.67
CA THR A 86 1.23 -14.41 -16.21
C THR A 86 1.65 -12.97 -16.49
N ILE A 87 2.40 -12.30 -15.58
CA ILE A 87 3.05 -11.02 -15.96
C ILE A 87 4.33 -11.35 -16.71
N THR A 88 4.47 -10.83 -17.92
CA THR A 88 5.78 -10.80 -18.58
C THR A 88 6.55 -9.59 -18.06
N THR A 89 7.20 -9.75 -16.91
CA THR A 89 8.01 -8.68 -16.31
C THR A 89 9.42 -8.71 -16.90
N THR A 90 10.00 -7.52 -17.06
CA THR A 90 11.42 -7.29 -17.39
C THR A 90 12.31 -8.10 -16.43
N SER A 91 13.41 -8.67 -16.94
CA SER A 91 14.29 -9.61 -16.19
C SER A 91 14.76 -9.07 -14.83
N GLN A 92 14.80 -7.75 -14.64
CA GLN A 92 15.27 -7.08 -13.43
C GLN A 92 14.45 -7.36 -12.16
N TYR A 93 13.18 -7.76 -12.27
CA TYR A 93 12.32 -8.02 -11.10
C TYR A 93 12.24 -9.50 -10.71
N ALA A 94 12.82 -10.39 -11.52
CA ALA A 94 12.76 -11.83 -11.31
C ALA A 94 13.31 -12.29 -9.96
N LYS A 95 14.28 -11.55 -9.38
CA LYS A 95 14.85 -11.88 -8.07
C LYS A 95 13.83 -11.73 -6.93
N TYR A 96 12.98 -10.71 -6.97
CA TYR A 96 11.97 -10.46 -5.93
C TYR A 96 10.78 -11.41 -6.09
N LEU A 97 10.39 -11.68 -7.33
CA LEU A 97 9.25 -12.53 -7.66
C LEU A 97 9.49 -14.02 -7.33
N LYS A 98 10.76 -14.44 -7.22
CA LYS A 98 11.16 -15.80 -6.83
C LYS A 98 11.52 -15.92 -5.35
N ASP A 99 11.56 -14.80 -4.64
CA ASP A 99 11.98 -14.77 -3.25
C ASP A 99 10.77 -15.10 -2.35
N SER A 100 10.86 -16.22 -1.64
CA SER A 100 9.80 -16.71 -0.75
C SER A 100 9.56 -15.84 0.48
N ASN A 101 10.38 -14.82 0.72
CA ASN A 101 10.12 -13.83 1.76
C ASN A 101 8.92 -12.94 1.41
N TYR A 102 8.57 -12.80 0.13
CA TYR A 102 7.37 -12.11 -0.31
C TYR A 102 6.22 -13.09 -0.46
N THR A 103 5.15 -12.82 0.26
CA THR A 103 4.01 -13.72 0.39
C THR A 103 2.71 -13.06 -0.05
N GLY A 104 2.68 -11.72 -0.14
CA GLY A 104 1.53 -10.98 -0.62
C GLY A 104 1.85 -10.09 -1.81
N ILE A 105 0.81 -9.78 -2.58
CA ILE A 105 0.90 -8.98 -3.81
C ILE A 105 -0.25 -7.97 -3.90
N GLY A 106 0.08 -6.78 -4.37
CA GLY A 106 -0.87 -5.78 -4.84
C GLY A 106 -0.49 -5.30 -6.23
N ILE A 107 -1.46 -5.16 -7.13
CA ILE A 107 -1.23 -4.71 -8.50
C ILE A 107 -2.16 -3.54 -8.78
N GLY A 108 -1.62 -2.50 -9.40
CA GLY A 108 -2.38 -1.35 -9.90
C GLY A 108 -1.90 -0.95 -11.27
N SER A 109 -2.81 -0.43 -12.10
CA SER A 109 -2.47 0.02 -13.45
C SER A 109 -3.21 1.30 -13.81
N LYS A 110 -2.53 2.15 -14.57
CA LYS A 110 -3.09 3.38 -15.14
C LYS A 110 -2.34 3.73 -16.42
N ASP A 111 -3.07 3.85 -17.51
CA ASP A 111 -2.51 4.11 -18.84
C ASP A 111 -1.38 3.11 -19.15
N ASN A 112 -0.15 3.58 -19.39
CA ASN A 112 1.01 2.73 -19.70
C ASN A 112 1.74 2.19 -18.46
N TRP A 113 1.30 2.57 -17.26
CA TRP A 113 1.95 2.19 -16.01
C TRP A 113 1.23 1.01 -15.36
N MET A 114 2.02 0.03 -14.94
CA MET A 114 1.62 -1.00 -13.98
C MET A 114 2.57 -0.95 -12.80
N VAL A 115 2.05 -1.08 -11.60
CA VAL A 115 2.83 -1.12 -10.37
C VAL A 115 2.53 -2.42 -9.68
N VAL A 116 3.57 -3.18 -9.36
CA VAL A 116 3.48 -4.37 -8.52
C VAL A 116 4.10 -4.03 -7.17
N VAL A 117 3.36 -4.26 -6.09
CA VAL A 117 3.83 -4.12 -4.72
C VAL A 117 3.88 -5.49 -4.09
N LEU A 118 5.06 -5.92 -3.64
CA LEU A 118 5.25 -7.18 -2.94
C LEU A 118 5.36 -6.94 -1.44
N SER A 119 4.56 -7.67 -0.68
CA SER A 119 4.51 -7.61 0.78
C SER A 119 5.11 -8.86 1.42
N THR A 120 5.62 -8.72 2.63
CA THR A 120 6.09 -9.85 3.45
C THR A 120 5.08 -10.14 4.58
N ASN A 121 5.27 -11.23 5.32
CA ASN A 121 4.44 -11.55 6.48
C ASN A 121 4.78 -10.75 7.75
N THR A 122 5.74 -9.82 7.71
CA THR A 122 6.08 -9.02 8.89
C THR A 122 5.06 -7.90 9.10
N SER A 123 4.85 -7.46 10.35
CA SER A 123 3.88 -6.40 10.67
C SER A 123 4.14 -5.09 9.91
N ALA A 124 5.41 -4.78 9.63
CA ALA A 124 5.82 -3.60 8.88
C ALA A 124 5.95 -3.82 7.35
N GLY A 125 6.10 -5.06 6.88
CA GLY A 125 6.17 -5.42 5.45
C GLY A 125 4.86 -5.90 4.84
N ASN A 126 3.83 -6.16 5.65
CA ASN A 126 2.49 -6.56 5.21
C ASN A 126 1.60 -5.36 4.80
N PHE A 127 2.12 -4.13 4.84
CA PHE A 127 1.35 -2.90 4.58
C PHE A 127 0.06 -2.81 5.42
N SER A 128 0.07 -3.42 6.62
CA SER A 128 -1.12 -3.56 7.46
C SER A 128 -1.58 -2.22 8.04
N HIS A 129 -2.88 -2.15 8.34
CA HIS A 129 -3.54 -0.93 8.83
C HIS A 129 -2.86 -0.33 10.06
N ALA A 130 -2.93 0.99 10.17
CA ALA A 130 -2.93 1.64 11.48
C ALA A 130 -4.11 1.06 12.28
N ALA A 131 -3.83 0.34 13.36
CA ALA A 131 -4.85 0.13 14.39
C ALA A 131 -5.15 1.52 14.95
N SER A 132 -6.15 2.20 14.40
CA SER A 132 -6.65 3.42 14.99
C SER A 132 -7.23 2.99 16.34
N LEU A 133 -6.50 3.30 17.41
CA LEU A 133 -7.10 3.37 18.73
C LEU A 133 -8.02 4.59 18.70
N ILE A 134 -9.14 4.48 17.99
CA ILE A 134 -10.31 5.29 18.30
C ILE A 134 -10.78 4.71 19.63
N ALA A 135 -10.12 5.15 20.71
CA ALA A 135 -10.74 5.13 22.00
C ALA A 135 -11.98 6.01 21.84
N ASN A 136 -13.13 5.36 21.59
CA ASN A 136 -14.44 5.96 21.78
C ASN A 136 -14.57 6.27 23.28
N PHE A 137 -13.83 7.28 23.76
CA PHE A 137 -14.16 7.96 24.99
C PHE A 137 -15.48 8.66 24.69
N SER A 138 -16.57 7.93 24.90
CA SER A 138 -17.89 8.51 25.11
C SER A 138 -17.85 9.29 26.43
N MET A 139 -17.08 10.38 26.46
CA MET A 139 -17.05 11.36 27.53
C MET A 139 -18.20 12.35 27.33
N ARG A 140 -19.41 11.84 27.09
CA ARG A 140 -20.59 12.70 26.87
C ARG A 140 -21.45 12.84 28.12
N ASN A 141 -21.27 11.98 29.13
CA ASN A 141 -22.15 11.94 30.30
C ASN A 141 -21.52 12.44 31.62
N TYR A 142 -20.20 12.69 31.69
CA TYR A 142 -19.57 13.18 32.94
C TYR A 142 -19.70 14.70 33.14
N LEU A 143 -19.78 15.49 32.06
CA LEU A 143 -19.91 16.94 32.16
C LEU A 143 -21.31 17.37 32.65
N VAL A 144 -22.37 16.65 32.25
CA VAL A 144 -23.75 16.98 32.69
C VAL A 144 -23.96 16.70 34.18
N ALA A 145 -23.35 15.64 34.73
CA ALA A 145 -23.44 15.32 36.15
C ALA A 145 -22.75 16.38 37.04
N LEU A 146 -21.64 16.96 36.58
CA LEU A 146 -20.92 18.02 37.29
C LEU A 146 -21.73 19.33 37.41
N PHE A 147 -22.50 19.69 36.39
CA PHE A 147 -23.36 20.88 36.43
C PHE A 147 -24.58 20.70 37.36
N ILE A 148 -25.18 19.51 37.42
CA ILE A 148 -26.33 19.26 38.29
C ILE A 148 -25.91 19.26 39.77
N GLY A 149 -24.74 18.70 40.11
CA GLY A 149 -24.21 18.71 41.48
C GLY A 149 -23.93 20.12 42.00
N PHE A 150 -23.41 21.02 41.16
CA PHE A 150 -23.13 22.40 41.54
C PHE A 150 -24.39 23.22 41.84
N LEU A 151 -25.49 22.97 41.12
CA LEU A 151 -26.76 23.67 41.33
C LEU A 151 -27.49 23.22 42.60
N VAL A 152 -27.33 21.97 43.02
CA VAL A 152 -27.95 21.46 44.27
C VAL A 152 -27.21 22.02 45.50
N VAL A 153 -25.88 22.11 45.44
CA VAL A 153 -25.07 22.65 46.54
C VAL A 153 -25.26 24.17 46.72
N SER A 154 -25.49 24.92 45.64
CA SER A 154 -25.74 26.36 45.73
C SER A 154 -27.15 26.74 46.20
N MET A 155 -28.06 25.77 46.31
CA MET A 155 -29.43 25.96 46.81
C MET A 155 -29.68 25.35 48.20
N SER A 156 -28.62 24.89 48.89
CA SER A 156 -28.67 24.31 50.24
C SER A 156 -28.18 25.28 51.30
#